data_AF-A0A5S3Y9D6-F1
#
_entry.id   AF-A0A5S3Y9D6-F1
#
_cell.length_a   1.000
_cell.length_b   1.000
_cell.length_c   1.000
_cell.angle_alpha   90.00
_cell.angle_beta   90.00
_cell.angle_gamma   90.00
#
_symmetry.space_group_name_H-M   'P 1'
#
loop_
_entity.id
_entity.type
_entity.pdbx_description
1 polymer ?
#
loop_
_entity_poly.entity_id
_entity_poly.type
_entity_poly.pdbx_seq_one_letter_code
_entity_poly.pdbx_strand_id
1 'polypeptide(L)'
;MKQLIISVCLIFTFSCTDALSNDDKTYVSLDVIEMNVERVNDNLFRWLKFHPDSEFPCLRLEILEAGSNALIKRNNICNVYDEALKVTHDFKKLTFLDIYNLNVNSQTLTFDLELSLLGQNVVNMNCSIKIENTDFSPLECHRLEVEE
;
A
#
# COMPACT_ATOMS: atom_id res chain seq x y z
N MET A 1 -36.17 -53.97 -24.97
CA MET A 1 -35.96 -52.51 -25.21
C MET A 1 -35.39 -51.92 -23.93
N LYS A 2 -34.08 -51.59 -23.93
CA LYS A 2 -33.38 -50.98 -22.79
C LYS A 2 -33.19 -49.50 -23.12
N GLN A 3 -33.83 -48.61 -22.36
CA GLN A 3 -33.54 -47.18 -22.42
C GLN A 3 -32.32 -46.90 -21.54
N LEU A 4 -31.24 -46.43 -22.16
CA LEU A 4 -30.07 -45.88 -21.48
C LEU A 4 -30.31 -44.39 -21.25
N ILE A 5 -30.49 -44.00 -19.99
CA ILE A 5 -30.55 -42.60 -19.56
C ILE A 5 -29.11 -42.08 -19.58
N ILE A 6 -28.80 -41.20 -20.53
CA ILE A 6 -27.52 -40.49 -20.58
C ILE A 6 -27.63 -39.32 -19.59
N SER A 7 -27.00 -39.48 -18.43
CA SER A 7 -26.81 -38.41 -17.44
C SER A 7 -25.76 -37.43 -17.95
N VAL A 8 -26.20 -36.25 -18.38
CA VAL A 8 -25.31 -35.15 -18.78
C VAL A 8 -24.78 -34.47 -17.52
N CYS A 9 -23.53 -34.74 -17.16
CA CYS A 9 -22.80 -33.98 -16.15
C CYS A 9 -22.51 -32.58 -16.69
N LEU A 10 -23.34 -31.61 -16.32
CA LEU A 10 -23.05 -30.18 -16.47
C LEU A 10 -21.94 -29.80 -15.48
N ILE A 11 -20.69 -29.85 -15.94
CA ILE A 11 -19.54 -29.29 -15.23
C ILE A 11 -19.66 -27.77 -15.35
N PHE A 12 -20.18 -27.12 -14.31
CA PHE A 12 -20.05 -25.68 -14.13
C PHE A 12 -18.56 -25.39 -13.89
N THR A 13 -17.83 -25.02 -14.94
CA THR A 13 -16.52 -24.39 -14.79
C THR A 13 -16.76 -23.02 -14.19
N PHE A 14 -16.58 -22.92 -12.87
CA PHE A 14 -16.49 -21.65 -12.17
C PHE A 14 -15.24 -20.95 -12.70
N SER A 15 -15.41 -20.10 -13.71
CA SER A 15 -14.37 -19.19 -14.15
C SER A 15 -14.14 -18.22 -13.00
N CYS A 16 -13.13 -18.49 -12.17
CA CYS A 16 -12.50 -17.44 -11.38
C CYS A 16 -12.11 -16.36 -12.38
N THR A 17 -12.87 -15.27 -12.39
CA THR A 17 -12.39 -14.04 -12.98
C THR A 17 -11.30 -13.58 -12.03
N ASP A 18 -10.05 -13.65 -12.48
CA ASP A 18 -8.97 -12.93 -11.83
C ASP A 18 -9.46 -11.50 -11.69
N ALA A 19 -9.60 -11.04 -10.44
CA ALA A 19 -9.93 -9.66 -10.16
C ALA A 19 -8.75 -8.83 -10.67
N LEU A 20 -8.89 -8.33 -11.90
CA LEU A 20 -8.05 -7.28 -12.44
C LEU A 20 -8.16 -6.12 -11.46
N SER A 21 -7.14 -5.98 -10.61
CA SER A 21 -6.89 -4.80 -9.80
C SER A 21 -6.95 -3.62 -10.75
N ASN A 22 -8.06 -2.90 -10.69
CA ASN A 22 -8.33 -1.80 -11.58
C ASN A 22 -7.51 -0.60 -11.07
N ASP A 23 -6.27 -0.51 -11.54
CA ASP A 23 -5.32 0.57 -11.24
C ASP A 23 -5.88 1.97 -11.60
N ASP A 24 -7.00 2.05 -12.33
CA ASP A 24 -7.52 3.28 -12.92
C ASP A 24 -8.70 3.92 -12.15
N LYS A 25 -9.09 3.38 -10.99
CA LYS A 25 -10.16 4.01 -10.19
C LYS A 25 -9.59 5.11 -9.29
N THR A 26 -10.09 6.33 -9.47
CA THR A 26 -9.91 7.51 -8.59
C THR A 26 -10.74 7.44 -7.30
N TYR A 27 -11.49 6.37 -7.09
CA TYR A 27 -12.29 6.18 -5.87
C TYR A 27 -11.37 5.87 -4.68
N VAL A 28 -11.49 6.70 -3.65
CA VAL A 28 -10.95 6.44 -2.31
C VAL A 28 -11.75 5.27 -1.73
N SER A 29 -11.09 4.16 -1.36
CA SER A 29 -11.77 2.99 -0.78
C SER A 29 -12.42 3.35 0.55
N LEU A 30 -13.48 2.62 0.94
CA LEU A 30 -14.02 2.66 2.31
C LEU A 30 -12.98 2.23 3.36
N ASP A 31 -11.93 1.54 2.92
CA ASP A 31 -10.85 1.09 3.79
C ASP A 31 -9.82 2.17 4.11
N VAL A 32 -9.93 3.37 3.52
CA VAL A 32 -9.02 4.48 3.85
C VAL A 32 -9.42 5.06 5.19
N ILE A 33 -8.49 5.01 6.14
CA ILE A 33 -8.70 5.47 7.52
C ILE A 33 -8.15 6.87 7.76
N GLU A 34 -7.19 7.30 6.95
CA GLU A 34 -6.59 8.62 7.04
C GLU A 34 -6.14 9.09 5.66
N MET A 35 -6.30 10.39 5.40
CA MET A 35 -5.83 11.01 4.16
C MET A 35 -5.45 12.46 4.41
N ASN A 36 -4.45 12.94 3.66
CA ASN A 36 -4.10 14.35 3.63
C ASN A 36 -3.71 14.76 2.20
N VAL A 37 -3.90 16.04 1.90
CA VAL A 37 -3.51 16.68 0.66
C VAL A 37 -2.85 18.01 0.98
N GLU A 38 -1.65 18.23 0.45
CA GLU A 38 -0.93 19.48 0.61
C GLU A 38 -0.21 19.89 -0.67
N ARG A 39 0.21 21.16 -0.73
CA ARG A 39 0.95 21.66 -1.88
C ARG A 39 2.43 21.39 -1.72
N VAL A 40 3.01 20.70 -2.69
CA VAL A 40 4.45 20.41 -2.74
C VAL A 40 4.93 20.78 -4.14
N ASN A 41 5.87 21.73 -4.22
CA ASN A 41 6.28 22.35 -5.47
C ASN A 41 5.08 22.97 -6.23
N ASP A 42 4.98 22.70 -7.52
CA ASP A 42 3.91 23.20 -8.38
C ASP A 42 2.65 22.30 -8.33
N ASN A 43 2.72 21.16 -7.64
CA ASN A 43 1.70 20.12 -7.62
C ASN A 43 1.05 19.93 -6.24
N LEU A 44 0.00 19.12 -6.21
CA LEU A 44 -0.60 18.63 -4.97
C LEU A 44 -0.04 17.25 -4.67
N PHE A 45 0.39 17.05 -3.43
CA PHE A 45 0.74 15.74 -2.91
C PHE A 45 -0.41 15.24 -2.05
N ARG A 46 -0.85 14.01 -2.32
CA ARG A 46 -1.88 13.32 -1.54
C ARG A 46 -1.31 12.01 -1.02
N TRP A 47 -1.53 11.73 0.26
CA TRP A 47 -1.32 10.40 0.81
C TRP A 47 -2.59 9.84 1.44
N LEU A 48 -2.74 8.52 1.37
CA LEU A 48 -3.87 7.77 1.92
C LEU A 48 -3.36 6.55 2.68
N LYS A 49 -3.71 6.46 3.97
CA LYS A 49 -3.46 5.30 4.82
C LYS A 49 -4.67 4.38 4.79
N PHE A 50 -4.47 3.14 4.36
CA PHE A 50 -5.49 2.10 4.36
C PHE A 50 -5.49 1.35 5.70
N HIS A 51 -6.65 0.82 6.09
CA HIS A 51 -6.79 -0.02 7.27
C HIS A 51 -5.88 -1.26 7.15
N PRO A 52 -5.16 -1.67 8.22
CA PRO A 52 -4.30 -2.86 8.19
C PRO A 52 -5.02 -4.16 7.80
N ASP A 53 -6.30 -4.29 8.17
CA ASP A 53 -7.14 -5.46 7.81
C ASP A 53 -7.75 -5.38 6.40
N SER A 54 -7.50 -4.31 5.64
CA SER A 54 -8.02 -4.20 4.28
C SER A 54 -7.39 -5.24 3.34
N GLU A 55 -8.04 -5.53 2.20
CA GLU A 55 -7.43 -6.38 1.17
C GLU A 55 -6.14 -5.78 0.59
N PHE A 56 -5.92 -4.47 0.82
CA PHE A 56 -4.85 -3.64 0.30
C PHE A 56 -4.26 -2.71 1.39
N PRO A 57 -3.54 -3.25 2.41
CA PRO A 57 -3.09 -2.50 3.57
C PRO A 57 -1.80 -1.71 3.28
N CYS A 58 -1.89 -0.77 2.33
CA CYS A 58 -0.75 0.00 1.84
C CYS A 58 -0.85 1.48 2.25
N LEU A 59 0.28 2.18 2.23
CA LEU A 59 0.30 3.64 2.16
C LEU A 59 0.32 4.05 0.68
N ARG A 60 -0.72 4.73 0.21
CA ARG A 60 -0.79 5.23 -1.16
C ARG A 60 -0.32 6.67 -1.21
N LEU A 61 0.59 6.95 -2.13
CA LEU A 61 1.14 8.27 -2.42
C LEU A 61 0.72 8.69 -3.84
N GLU A 62 0.28 9.92 -4.00
CA GLU A 62 -0.16 10.47 -5.28
C GLU A 62 0.35 11.88 -5.48
N ILE A 63 0.82 12.17 -6.69
CA ILE A 63 1.07 13.53 -7.17
C ILE A 63 -0.06 13.87 -8.12
N LEU A 64 -0.72 15.00 -7.88
CA LEU A 64 -1.82 15.51 -8.68
C LEU A 64 -1.45 16.88 -9.24
N GLU A 65 -1.90 17.16 -10.46
CA GLU A 65 -1.77 18.49 -11.06
C GLU A 65 -2.60 19.50 -10.25
N ALA A 66 -1.97 20.63 -9.88
CA ALA A 66 -2.65 21.69 -9.16
C ALA A 66 -3.72 22.35 -10.04
N GLY A 67 -4.96 22.40 -9.55
CA GLY A 67 -6.09 23.06 -10.20
C GLY A 67 -7.02 22.11 -10.97
N SER A 68 -6.49 21.05 -11.60
CA SER A 68 -7.30 20.02 -12.26
C SER A 68 -7.52 18.78 -11.38
N ASN A 69 -6.65 18.56 -10.39
CA ASN A 69 -6.55 17.33 -9.60
C ASN A 69 -6.30 16.06 -10.44
N ALA A 70 -5.81 16.22 -11.67
CA ALA A 70 -5.46 15.08 -12.52
C ALA A 70 -4.29 14.29 -11.90
N LEU A 71 -4.41 12.97 -11.88
CA LEU A 71 -3.36 12.10 -11.36
C LEU A 71 -2.13 12.14 -12.28
N ILE A 72 -0.99 12.60 -11.74
CA ILE A 72 0.30 12.58 -12.44
C ILE A 72 1.01 11.26 -12.16
N LYS A 73 1.13 10.89 -10.88
CA LYS A 73 1.84 9.69 -10.44
C LYS A 73 1.18 9.09 -9.22
N ARG A 74 1.17 7.76 -9.14
CA ARG A 74 0.79 6.99 -7.96
C ARG A 74 1.93 6.04 -7.58
N ASN A 75 2.17 5.90 -6.28
CA ASN A 75 3.01 4.86 -5.70
C ASN A 75 2.27 4.22 -4.52
N ASN A 76 2.27 2.89 -4.42
CA ASN A 76 1.69 2.17 -3.31
C ASN A 76 2.81 1.48 -2.52
N ILE A 77 3.01 1.89 -1.29
CA ILE A 77 3.95 1.26 -0.37
C ILE A 77 3.19 0.17 0.38
N CYS A 78 3.37 -1.06 -0.09
CA CYS A 78 2.72 -2.27 0.45
C CYS A 78 3.71 -3.25 1.10
N ASN A 79 4.99 -2.89 1.08
CA ASN A 79 6.05 -3.67 1.67
C ASN A 79 7.22 -2.76 1.97
N VAL A 80 8.13 -3.25 2.81
CA VAL A 80 9.38 -2.57 3.12
C VAL A 80 10.52 -3.57 3.10
N TYR A 81 11.68 -3.14 2.61
CA TYR A 81 12.90 -3.94 2.66
C TYR A 81 13.66 -3.67 3.95
N ASP A 82 14.00 -4.74 4.64
CA ASP A 82 14.79 -4.73 5.85
C ASP A 82 16.25 -5.05 5.54
N GLU A 83 17.09 -4.04 5.57
CA GLU A 83 18.51 -4.19 5.27
C GLU A 83 19.27 -5.04 6.29
N ALA A 84 18.83 -5.09 7.55
CA ALA A 84 19.50 -5.84 8.61
C ALA A 84 19.25 -7.34 8.47
N LEU A 85 18.01 -7.73 8.14
CA LEU A 85 17.65 -9.13 7.92
C LEU A 85 17.80 -9.57 6.46
N LYS A 86 17.99 -8.63 5.53
CA LYS A 86 17.99 -8.86 4.07
C LYS A 86 16.69 -9.53 3.59
N VAL A 87 15.55 -9.06 4.10
CA VAL A 87 14.22 -9.59 3.75
C VAL A 87 13.26 -8.47 3.40
N THR A 88 12.26 -8.76 2.57
CA THR A 88 11.12 -7.86 2.34
C THR A 88 9.95 -8.26 3.21
N HIS A 89 9.44 -7.33 4.01
CA HIS A 89 8.24 -7.48 4.80
C HIS A 89 7.03 -7.02 4.00
N ASP A 90 6.23 -7.99 3.54
CA ASP A 90 4.95 -7.75 2.86
C ASP A 90 3.86 -7.45 3.91
N PHE A 91 3.26 -6.26 3.81
CA PHE A 91 2.28 -5.75 4.78
C PHE A 91 1.10 -6.69 4.95
N LYS A 92 0.67 -7.39 3.88
CA LYS A 92 -0.44 -8.33 3.92
C LYS A 92 -0.14 -9.62 4.70
N LYS A 93 1.15 -9.91 4.94
CA LYS A 93 1.60 -11.12 5.65
C LYS A 93 1.95 -10.85 7.12
N LEU A 94 1.86 -9.61 7.56
CA LEU A 94 2.13 -9.22 8.95
C LEU A 94 0.94 -9.56 9.84
N THR A 95 1.21 -9.85 11.11
CA THR A 95 0.16 -9.99 12.13
C THR A 95 -0.28 -8.64 12.69
N PHE A 96 0.60 -7.65 12.59
CA PHE A 96 0.31 -6.28 12.95
C PHE A 96 1.12 -5.34 12.05
N LEU A 97 0.48 -4.26 11.63
CA LEU A 97 1.05 -3.16 10.89
C LEU A 97 0.43 -1.88 11.44
N ASP A 98 1.28 -0.95 11.85
CA ASP A 98 0.88 0.45 11.98
C ASP A 98 1.82 1.36 11.18
N ILE A 99 1.25 2.43 10.65
CA ILE A 99 1.90 3.47 9.86
C ILE A 99 1.54 4.80 10.51
N TYR A 100 2.47 5.44 11.21
CA TYR A 100 2.16 6.59 12.04
C TYR A 100 3.19 7.71 11.86
N ASN A 101 2.97 8.85 12.52
CA ASN A 101 3.81 10.04 12.41
C ASN A 101 4.04 10.52 10.96
N LEU A 102 3.01 10.40 10.10
CA LEU A 102 3.09 10.89 8.73
C LEU A 102 3.24 12.42 8.73
N ASN A 103 4.33 12.89 8.14
CA ASN A 103 4.65 14.31 8.06
C ASN A 103 5.37 14.61 6.76
N VAL A 104 5.04 15.75 6.15
CA VAL A 104 5.74 16.25 4.97
C VAL A 104 6.50 17.49 5.34
N ASN A 105 7.81 17.45 5.11
CA ASN A 105 8.69 18.59 5.30
C ASN A 105 9.57 18.76 4.07
N SER A 106 9.56 19.95 3.48
CA SER A 106 10.48 20.33 2.41
C SER A 106 10.56 19.27 1.29
N GLN A 107 9.39 18.83 0.79
CA GLN A 107 9.24 17.83 -0.27
C GLN A 107 9.66 16.40 0.12
N THR A 108 9.80 16.09 1.41
CA THR A 108 10.05 14.73 1.89
C THR A 108 8.89 14.30 2.76
N LEU A 109 8.26 13.18 2.42
CA LEU A 109 7.35 12.50 3.32
C LEU A 109 8.17 11.60 4.24
N THR A 110 7.98 11.76 5.54
CA THR A 110 8.51 10.87 6.59
C THR A 110 7.36 10.20 7.33
N PHE A 111 7.56 8.95 7.73
CA PHE A 111 6.60 8.20 8.54
C PHE A 111 7.31 7.06 9.27
N ASP A 112 6.70 6.59 10.35
CA ASP A 112 7.18 5.44 11.10
C ASP A 112 6.32 4.22 10.83
N LEU A 113 6.94 3.05 10.87
CA LEU A 113 6.32 1.73 10.73
C LEU A 113 6.54 0.94 12.01
N GLU A 114 5.48 0.31 12.51
CA GLU A 114 5.56 -0.75 13.51
C GLU A 114 5.07 -2.06 12.88
N LEU A 115 5.95 -3.06 12.82
CA LEU A 115 5.73 -4.31 12.12
C LEU A 115 5.83 -5.48 13.09
N SER A 116 4.79 -6.29 13.21
CA SER A 116 4.87 -7.58 13.92
C SER A 116 4.89 -8.73 12.92
N LEU A 117 5.91 -9.57 13.06
CA LEU A 117 6.03 -10.82 12.32
C LEU A 117 5.43 -11.96 13.15
N LEU A 118 4.88 -12.97 12.47
CA LEU A 118 4.36 -14.19 13.11
C LEU A 118 5.42 -14.82 14.02
N GLY A 119 5.23 -14.69 15.34
CA GLY A 119 6.07 -15.31 16.36
C GLY A 119 7.43 -14.65 16.60
N GLN A 120 7.61 -13.37 16.25
CA GLN A 120 8.88 -12.63 16.50
C GLN A 120 8.65 -11.29 17.21
N ASN A 121 9.76 -10.60 17.48
CA ASN A 121 9.78 -9.26 18.04
C ASN A 121 9.16 -8.23 17.08
N VAL A 122 8.62 -7.17 17.66
CA VAL A 122 8.17 -5.98 16.94
C VAL A 122 9.38 -5.27 16.31
N VAL A 123 9.25 -4.89 15.04
CA VAL A 123 10.26 -4.12 14.30
C VAL A 123 9.71 -2.72 14.08
N ASN A 124 10.41 -1.72 14.60
CA ASN A 124 10.12 -0.32 14.32
C ASN A 124 11.06 0.20 13.23
N MET A 125 10.52 0.92 12.25
CA MET A 125 11.31 1.53 11.18
C MET A 125 10.90 2.98 10.97
N ASN A 126 11.86 3.85 10.74
CA ASN A 126 11.61 5.19 10.21
C ASN A 126 11.84 5.16 8.70
N CYS A 127 10.86 5.67 7.95
CA CYS A 127 10.85 5.66 6.51
C CYS A 127 10.76 7.08 5.96
N SER A 128 11.40 7.30 4.81
CA SER A 128 11.34 8.55 4.08
C SER A 128 11.28 8.33 2.57
N ILE A 129 10.59 9.24 1.90
CA ILE A 129 10.52 9.29 0.44
C ILE A 129 10.45 10.74 -0.02
N LYS A 130 11.30 11.09 -0.98
CA LYS A 130 11.29 12.42 -1.58
C LYS A 130 10.23 12.49 -2.65
N ILE A 131 9.49 13.59 -2.63
CA ILE A 131 8.44 13.97 -3.56
C ILE A 131 9.09 14.89 -4.58
N GLU A 132 9.43 14.34 -5.74
CA GLU A 132 9.90 15.15 -6.86
C GLU A 132 8.69 15.80 -7.57
N ASN A 133 8.94 16.59 -8.61
CA ASN A 133 7.84 17.33 -9.24
C ASN A 133 6.78 16.39 -9.85
N THR A 134 7.20 15.30 -10.49
CA THR A 134 6.31 14.36 -11.18
C THR A 134 6.60 12.90 -10.86
N ASP A 135 7.50 12.64 -9.90
CA ASP A 135 7.90 11.28 -9.51
C ASP A 135 8.25 11.21 -8.02
N PHE A 136 8.56 10.00 -7.55
CA PHE A 136 9.04 9.75 -6.20
C PHE A 136 10.44 9.16 -6.24
N SER A 137 11.27 9.51 -5.26
CA SER A 137 12.51 8.76 -5.03
C SER A 137 12.21 7.31 -4.60
N PRO A 138 13.20 6.42 -4.62
CA PRO A 138 13.10 5.16 -3.89
C PRO A 138 12.73 5.40 -2.42
N LEU A 139 11.98 4.46 -1.85
CA LEU A 139 11.67 4.44 -0.41
C LEU A 139 12.92 4.04 0.37
N GLU A 140 13.29 4.86 1.35
CA GLU A 140 14.40 4.60 2.26
C GLU A 140 13.84 4.36 3.65
N CYS A 141 14.13 3.20 4.23
CA CYS A 141 13.68 2.85 5.58
C CYS A 141 14.84 2.32 6.42
N HIS A 142 14.88 2.74 7.68
CA HIS A 142 15.90 2.33 8.64
C HIS A 142 15.24 1.82 9.90
N ARG A 143 15.75 0.73 10.47
CA ARG A 143 15.28 0.26 11.79
C ARG A 143 15.59 1.32 12.85
N LEU A 144 14.64 1.54 13.75
CA LEU A 144 14.88 2.32 14.96
C LEU A 144 15.52 1.39 15.99
N GLU A 145 16.68 1.78 16.51
CA GLU A 145 17.30 1.04 17.62
C GLU A 145 16.42 1.18 18.85
N VAL A 146 16.12 0.07 19.50
CA VAL A 146 15.46 0.08 20.81
C VAL A 146 16.58 0.44 21.79
N GLU A 147 16.58 1.66 22.32
CA GLU A 147 17.44 1.99 23.47
C GLU A 147 17.03 1.06 24.63
N GLU A 148 17.92 0.14 25.01
CA GLU A 148 17.76 -0.75 26.18
C GLU A 148 17.89 0.00 27.51
#